data_AF-A0A0U3S0F4-F1
#
_entry.id   AF-A0A0U3S0F4-F1
#
_cell.length_a   1.000
_cell.length_b   1.000
_cell.length_c   1.000
_cell.angle_alpha   90.00
_cell.angle_beta   90.00
_cell.angle_gamma   90.00
#
_symmetry.space_group_name_H-M   'P 1'
#
loop_
_entity.id
_entity.type
_entity.pdbx_description
1 polymer ?
#
loop_
_entity_poly.entity_id
_entity_poly.type
_entity_poly.pdbx_seq_one_letter_code
_entity_poly.pdbx_strand_id
1 'polypeptide(L)'
;MKKAQGSLEYSAMIALVLVIILVAVFYLGEGVVPKTINSAQQAQLLQYQDSVEIIKSNYEATGTWGKLKAQTISCSNGQCEFNGETKEIDDSTFTYSDTLENAYNKCIYENNLDSCKAIVYVLGD
;
A
#
# COMPACT_ATOMS: atom_id res chain seq x y z
N MET A 1 -52.76 25.71 22.94
CA MET A 1 -51.51 24.93 22.91
C MET A 1 -51.74 23.56 22.24
N LYS A 2 -52.18 23.50 20.97
CA LYS A 2 -52.47 22.24 20.25
C LYS A 2 -51.73 22.10 18.90
N LYS A 3 -50.92 23.09 18.51
CA LYS A 3 -50.14 23.06 17.24
C LYS A 3 -48.72 22.51 17.39
N ALA A 4 -48.20 22.42 18.61
CA ALA A 4 -46.85 21.92 18.87
C ALA A 4 -46.76 20.39 18.97
N GLN A 5 -47.89 19.71 19.22
CA GLN A 5 -47.91 18.28 19.50
C GLN A 5 -47.81 17.43 18.23
N GLY A 6 -48.51 17.82 17.14
CA GLY A 6 -48.40 17.11 15.85
C GLY A 6 -47.07 17.30 15.12
N SER A 7 -46.38 18.43 15.38
CA SER A 7 -45.02 18.66 14.85
C SER A 7 -43.98 17.79 15.58
N LEU A 8 -44.18 17.54 16.88
CA LEU A 8 -43.29 16.71 17.69
C LEU A 8 -43.38 15.24 17.26
N GLU A 9 -44.58 14.74 16.97
CA GLU A 9 -44.78 13.36 16.50
C GLU A 9 -44.18 13.14 15.11
N TYR A 10 -44.33 14.11 14.20
CA TYR A 10 -43.75 14.04 12.85
C TYR A 10 -42.21 14.09 12.87
N SER A 11 -41.64 14.97 13.68
CA SER A 11 -40.17 15.07 13.82
C SER A 11 -39.56 13.85 14.51
N ALA A 12 -40.28 13.25 15.48
CA ALA A 12 -39.87 11.99 16.11
C ALA A 12 -39.90 10.82 15.10
N MET A 13 -40.92 10.73 14.24
CA MET A 13 -40.96 9.69 13.20
C MET A 13 -39.82 9.85 12.19
N ILE A 14 -39.53 11.08 11.74
CA ILE A 14 -38.43 11.34 10.80
C ILE A 14 -37.08 11.00 11.45
N ALA A 15 -36.87 11.38 12.71
CA ALA A 15 -35.66 11.03 13.45
C ALA A 15 -35.49 9.51 13.58
N LEU A 16 -36.57 8.78 13.85
CA LEU A 16 -36.54 7.33 14.00
C LEU A 16 -36.23 6.61 12.69
N VAL A 17 -36.76 7.11 11.56
CA VAL A 17 -36.40 6.62 10.21
C VAL A 17 -34.92 6.85 9.91
N LEU A 18 -34.38 8.03 10.24
CA LEU A 18 -32.96 8.32 10.06
C LEU A 18 -32.05 7.41 10.90
N VAL A 19 -32.44 7.13 12.16
CA VAL A 19 -31.71 6.20 13.02
C VAL A 19 -31.75 4.78 12.46
N ILE A 20 -32.89 4.31 11.96
CA ILE A 20 -32.99 2.98 11.34
C ILE A 20 -32.12 2.90 10.07
N ILE A 21 -32.11 3.94 9.24
CA ILE A 21 -31.24 3.99 8.05
C ILE A 21 -29.77 3.93 8.47
N LEU A 22 -29.36 4.70 9.48
CA LEU A 22 -27.99 4.65 10.01
C LEU A 22 -27.65 3.25 10.53
N VAL A 23 -28.49 2.66 11.37
CA VAL A 23 -28.26 1.31 11.90
C VAL A 23 -28.22 0.27 10.78
N ALA A 24 -29.09 0.36 9.77
CA ALA A 24 -29.07 -0.54 8.62
C ALA A 24 -27.78 -0.38 7.80
N VAL A 25 -27.30 0.85 7.58
CA VAL A 25 -26.01 1.12 6.93
C VAL A 25 -24.84 0.60 7.75
N PHE A 26 -24.90 0.66 9.08
CA PHE A 26 -23.84 0.13 9.97
C PHE A 26 -23.91 -1.38 10.22
N TYR A 27 -25.09 -1.99 10.07
CA TYR A 27 -25.35 -3.41 10.36
C TYR A 27 -25.31 -4.29 9.10
N LEU A 28 -25.80 -3.79 7.97
CA LEU A 28 -25.74 -4.45 6.65
C LEU A 28 -24.53 -3.99 5.82
N GLY A 29 -24.03 -2.77 6.06
CA GLY A 29 -22.68 -2.41 5.67
C GLY A 29 -21.73 -3.02 6.68
N GLU A 30 -21.09 -4.12 6.31
CA GLU A 30 -19.97 -4.68 7.07
C GLU A 30 -18.95 -3.57 7.40
N GLY A 31 -19.03 -3.00 8.60
CA GLY A 31 -17.96 -2.20 9.23
C GLY A 31 -17.43 -1.02 8.42
N VAL A 32 -18.25 -0.01 8.14
CA VAL A 32 -17.79 1.30 7.62
C VAL A 32 -17.14 2.15 8.74
N VAL A 33 -16.24 1.54 9.49
CA VAL A 33 -15.02 2.22 9.90
C VAL A 33 -13.97 1.56 9.02
N PRO A 34 -13.73 2.06 7.79
CA PRO A 34 -12.70 1.48 6.96
C PRO A 34 -11.42 1.55 7.78
N LYS A 35 -10.67 0.45 7.73
CA LYS A 35 -9.36 0.25 8.32
C LYS A 35 -8.41 1.36 7.84
N THR A 36 -8.54 2.58 8.35
CA THR A 36 -7.74 3.75 7.92
C THR A 36 -6.25 3.52 8.19
N ILE A 37 -5.93 2.62 9.12
CA ILE A 37 -4.57 2.14 9.39
C ILE A 37 -4.05 1.20 8.29
N ASN A 38 -4.92 0.41 7.66
CA ASN A 38 -4.55 -0.58 6.63
C ASN A 38 -4.59 0.03 5.21
N SER A 39 -5.44 1.03 4.96
CA SER A 39 -5.48 1.75 3.69
C SER A 39 -4.20 2.53 3.39
N ALA A 40 -3.55 3.09 4.42
CA ALA A 40 -2.29 3.82 4.23
C ALA A 40 -1.13 2.89 3.83
N GLN A 41 -0.99 1.74 4.49
CA GLN A 41 0.01 0.74 4.14
C GLN A 41 -0.30 0.08 2.78
N GLN A 42 -1.57 -0.20 2.48
CA GLN A 42 -1.95 -0.70 1.15
C GLN A 42 -1.71 0.33 0.05
N ALA A 43 -2.00 1.61 0.28
CA ALA A 43 -1.71 2.67 -0.68
C ALA A 43 -0.20 2.81 -0.90
N GLN A 44 0.60 2.73 0.16
CA GLN A 44 2.05 2.75 0.07
C GLN A 44 2.57 1.54 -0.72
N LEU A 45 2.12 0.33 -0.41
CA LEU A 45 2.48 -0.88 -1.16
C LEU A 45 2.16 -0.73 -2.65
N LEU A 46 0.95 -0.26 -2.98
CA LEU A 46 0.54 -0.09 -4.37
C LEU A 46 1.44 0.91 -5.12
N GLN A 47 1.79 2.03 -4.48
CA GLN A 47 2.73 3.01 -5.06
C GLN A 47 4.11 2.41 -5.35
N TYR A 48 4.62 1.58 -4.43
CA TYR A 48 5.89 0.88 -4.63
C TYR A 48 5.79 -0.19 -5.72
N GLN A 49 4.69 -0.96 -5.77
CA GLN A 49 4.45 -1.95 -6.82
C GLN A 49 4.39 -1.29 -8.21
N ASP A 50 3.67 -0.18 -8.36
CA ASP A 50 3.61 0.59 -9.61
C ASP A 50 5.01 1.08 -10.02
N SER A 51 5.80 1.56 -9.06
CA SER A 51 7.17 2.01 -9.30
C SER A 51 8.07 0.85 -9.76
N VAL A 52 7.95 -0.32 -9.13
CA VAL A 52 8.69 -1.54 -9.50
C VAL A 52 8.32 -2.03 -10.90
N GLU A 53 7.04 -2.00 -11.27
CA GLU A 53 6.60 -2.36 -12.63
C GLU A 53 7.16 -1.41 -13.70
N ILE A 54 7.19 -0.11 -13.42
CA ILE A 54 7.82 0.89 -14.31
C ILE A 54 9.32 0.63 -14.45
N ILE A 55 10.02 0.43 -13.33
CA ILE A 55 11.46 0.09 -13.32
C ILE A 55 11.69 -1.16 -14.17
N LYS A 56 10.97 -2.26 -13.91
CA LYS A 56 11.11 -3.50 -14.67
C LYS A 56 10.89 -3.27 -16.15
N SER A 57 9.82 -2.57 -16.54
CA SER A 57 9.53 -2.24 -17.93
C SER A 57 10.68 -1.49 -18.61
N ASN A 58 11.25 -0.48 -17.95
CA ASN A 58 12.40 0.28 -18.45
C ASN A 58 13.66 -0.60 -18.63
N TYR A 59 13.94 -1.47 -17.66
CA TYR A 59 15.08 -2.38 -17.73
C TYR A 59 14.86 -3.54 -18.70
N GLU A 60 13.62 -3.97 -18.93
CA GLU A 60 13.26 -4.94 -19.98
C GLU A 60 13.40 -4.32 -21.37
N ALA A 61 12.98 -3.06 -21.56
CA ALA A 61 13.14 -2.33 -22.81
C ALA A 61 14.60 -2.15 -23.23
N THR A 62 15.52 -2.04 -22.26
CA THR A 62 16.97 -1.98 -22.51
C THR A 62 17.63 -3.35 -22.60
N GLY A 63 16.89 -4.45 -22.36
CA GLY A 63 17.42 -5.82 -22.31
C GLY A 63 18.34 -6.09 -21.11
N THR A 64 18.36 -5.19 -20.13
CA THR A 64 19.25 -5.26 -18.96
C THR A 64 18.63 -6.10 -17.84
N TRP A 65 17.30 -6.16 -17.74
CA TRP A 65 16.58 -6.93 -16.72
C TRP A 65 17.04 -8.39 -16.66
N GLY A 66 17.14 -9.05 -17.82
CA GLY A 66 17.57 -10.46 -17.90
C GLY A 66 18.97 -10.73 -17.37
N LYS A 67 19.87 -9.73 -17.40
CA LYS A 67 21.24 -9.83 -16.86
C LYS A 67 21.29 -9.58 -15.36
N LEU A 68 20.41 -8.70 -14.89
CA LEU A 68 20.37 -8.22 -13.50
C LEU A 68 19.50 -9.07 -12.59
N LYS A 69 18.51 -9.80 -13.12
CA LYS A 69 17.53 -10.54 -12.32
C LYS A 69 18.14 -11.57 -11.36
N ALA A 70 19.31 -12.12 -11.69
CA ALA A 70 20.03 -13.08 -10.85
C ALA A 70 21.00 -12.41 -9.85
N GLN A 71 21.22 -11.09 -9.96
CA GLN A 71 22.06 -10.35 -9.02
C GLN A 71 21.34 -10.16 -7.69
N THR A 72 22.12 -10.14 -6.62
CA THR A 72 21.61 -9.97 -5.25
C THR A 72 21.53 -8.50 -4.89
N ILE A 73 20.39 -8.09 -4.36
CA ILE A 73 20.20 -6.85 -3.62
C ILE A 73 20.63 -7.13 -2.19
N SER A 74 21.49 -6.28 -1.62
CA SER A 74 21.93 -6.39 -0.22
C SER A 74 21.85 -5.04 0.47
N CYS A 75 20.90 -4.89 1.38
CA CYS A 75 20.72 -3.68 2.18
C CYS A 75 21.04 -3.92 3.64
N SER A 76 21.84 -3.05 4.24
CA SER A 76 22.17 -3.03 5.66
C SER A 76 22.73 -1.66 6.05
N ASN A 77 22.48 -1.25 7.29
CA ASN A 77 23.08 -0.03 7.89
C ASN A 77 22.87 1.25 7.05
N GLY A 78 21.70 1.41 6.42
CA GLY A 78 21.40 2.61 5.62
C GLY A 78 22.06 2.62 4.24
N GLN A 79 22.54 1.47 3.75
CA GLN A 79 23.11 1.34 2.42
C GLN A 79 22.53 0.11 1.74
N CYS A 80 22.33 0.20 0.42
CA CYS A 80 21.94 -0.92 -0.44
C CYS A 80 22.98 -1.09 -1.54
N GLU A 81 23.50 -2.31 -1.68
CA GLU A 81 24.38 -2.72 -2.75
C GLU A 81 23.60 -3.54 -3.79
N PHE A 82 23.82 -3.22 -5.07
CA PHE A 82 23.30 -3.99 -6.18
C PHE A 82 24.21 -3.83 -7.40
N ASN A 83 24.51 -4.94 -8.08
CA ASN A 83 25.35 -4.94 -9.28
C ASN A 83 26.70 -4.21 -9.12
N GLY A 84 27.30 -4.29 -7.93
CA GLY A 84 28.57 -3.63 -7.60
C GLY A 84 28.47 -2.12 -7.34
N GLU A 85 27.26 -1.56 -7.33
CA GLU A 85 27.00 -0.17 -6.97
C GLU A 85 26.37 -0.11 -5.57
N THR A 86 26.81 0.85 -4.76
CA THR A 86 26.27 1.12 -3.43
C THR A 86 25.49 2.43 -3.45
N LYS A 87 24.24 2.39 -2.96
CA LYS A 87 23.38 3.55 -2.77
C LYS A 87 23.10 3.75 -1.27
N GLU A 88 23.22 4.98 -0.80
CA GLU A 88 22.78 5.32 0.56
C GLU A 88 21.27 5.50 0.59
N ILE A 89 20.64 5.03 1.65
CA ILE A 89 19.21 5.14 1.89
C ILE A 89 18.95 5.82 3.24
N ASP A 90 17.89 6.62 3.31
CA ASP A 90 17.46 7.28 4.55
C ASP A 90 16.66 6.33 5.47
N ASP A 91 17.20 5.13 5.68
CA ASP A 91 16.68 4.14 6.64
C ASP A 91 17.82 3.23 7.12
N SER A 92 18.42 3.60 8.26
CA SER A 92 19.54 2.87 8.84
C SER A 92 19.17 1.50 9.42
N THR A 93 17.87 1.24 9.60
CA THR A 93 17.35 -0.01 10.17
C THR A 93 16.92 -1.01 9.11
N PHE A 94 16.74 -0.55 7.87
CA PHE A 94 16.34 -1.40 6.76
C PHE A 94 17.41 -2.45 6.45
N THR A 95 17.00 -3.72 6.50
CA THR A 95 17.85 -4.86 6.15
C THR A 95 17.11 -5.73 5.15
N TYR A 96 17.76 -6.06 4.05
CA TYR A 96 17.17 -6.88 3.00
C TYR A 96 18.26 -7.65 2.26
N SER A 97 18.02 -8.91 1.91
CA SER A 97 18.92 -9.65 1.03
C SER A 97 18.16 -10.67 0.21
N ASP A 98 18.14 -10.47 -1.10
CA ASP A 98 17.54 -11.42 -2.05
C ASP A 98 17.98 -11.14 -3.48
N THR A 99 17.73 -12.07 -4.40
CA THR A 99 17.94 -11.79 -5.83
C THR A 99 16.89 -10.81 -6.34
N LEU A 100 17.22 -10.02 -7.37
CA LEU A 100 16.27 -9.07 -7.98
C LEU A 100 14.99 -9.78 -8.46
N GLU A 101 15.11 -10.98 -9.04
CA GLU A 101 13.95 -11.79 -9.46
C GLU A 101 13.05 -12.17 -8.30
N ASN A 102 13.64 -12.63 -7.18
CA ASN A 102 12.86 -13.05 -6.03
C ASN A 102 12.26 -11.86 -5.29
N ALA A 103 13.00 -10.74 -5.20
CA ALA A 103 12.49 -9.48 -4.68
C ALA A 103 11.29 -9.00 -5.50
N TYR A 104 11.37 -9.08 -6.83
CA TYR A 104 10.27 -8.72 -7.72
C TYR A 104 9.05 -9.62 -7.47
N ASN A 105 9.24 -10.93 -7.44
CA ASN A 105 8.15 -11.87 -7.22
C ASN A 105 7.46 -11.65 -5.86
N LYS A 106 8.26 -11.44 -4.79
CA LYS A 106 7.74 -11.13 -3.46
C LYS A 106 7.01 -9.80 -3.42
N CYS A 107 7.52 -8.79 -4.13
CA CYS A 107 6.86 -7.50 -4.23
C CYS A 107 5.49 -7.60 -4.93
N ILE A 108 5.45 -8.19 -6.12
CA ILE A 108 4.26 -8.17 -7.00
C ILE A 108 3.24 -9.25 -6.61
N TYR A 109 3.67 -10.47 -6.31
CA TYR A 109 2.76 -11.60 -6.08
C TYR A 109 2.51 -11.87 -4.61
N GLU A 110 3.46 -11.56 -3.73
CA GLU A 110 3.33 -11.80 -2.28
C GLU A 110 3.03 -10.53 -1.49
N ASN A 111 2.92 -9.37 -2.16
CA ASN A 111 2.61 -8.08 -1.53
C ASN A 111 3.62 -7.67 -0.44
N ASN A 112 4.89 -8.10 -0.59
CA ASN A 112 5.94 -7.82 0.38
C ASN A 112 6.52 -6.41 0.16
N LEU A 113 6.15 -5.47 1.05
CA LEU A 113 6.55 -4.07 0.96
C LEU A 113 8.08 -3.88 1.00
N ASP A 114 8.79 -4.62 1.84
CA ASP A 114 10.25 -4.49 1.99
C ASP A 114 10.97 -4.91 0.69
N SER A 115 10.45 -5.93 0.00
CA SER A 115 10.97 -6.34 -1.31
C SER A 115 10.74 -5.26 -2.35
N CYS A 116 9.57 -4.61 -2.36
CA CYS A 116 9.34 -3.49 -3.27
C CYS A 116 10.25 -2.29 -2.98
N LYS A 117 10.42 -1.95 -1.70
CA LYS A 117 11.34 -0.89 -1.27
C LYS A 117 12.77 -1.16 -1.69
N ALA A 118 13.26 -2.39 -1.48
CA ALA A 118 14.62 -2.78 -1.84
C ALA A 118 14.89 -2.56 -3.33
N ILE A 119 13.95 -2.94 -4.21
CA ILE A 119 14.07 -2.71 -5.66
C ILE A 119 14.11 -1.22 -5.98
N VAL A 120 13.21 -0.42 -5.38
CA VAL A 120 13.18 1.03 -5.62
C VAL A 120 14.45 1.71 -5.09
N TYR A 121 15.01 1.28 -3.96
CA TYR A 121 16.25 1.83 -3.44
C TYR A 121 17.45 1.58 -4.36
N VAL A 122 17.54 0.40 -4.97
CA VAL A 122 18.68 0.07 -5.83
C VAL A 122 18.51 0.50 -7.28
N LEU A 123 17.29 0.48 -7.81
CA LEU A 123 17.00 0.72 -9.23
C LEU A 123 16.12 1.94 -9.51
N GLY A 124 15.53 2.54 -8.49
CA GLY A 124 14.89 3.84 -8.59
C GLY A 124 15.92 4.95 -8.80
N ASP A 125 15.46 6.03 -9.44
CA ASP A 125 16.19 7.28 -9.63
C ASP A 125 16.29 8.09 -8.33
#